data_AF-A0A8T9MV72-F1
#
_entry.id   AF-A0A8T9MV72-F1
#
_cell.length_a   1.000
_cell.length_b   1.000
_cell.length_c   1.000
_cell.angle_alpha   90.00
_cell.angle_beta   90.00
_cell.angle_gamma   90.00
#
_symmetry.space_group_name_H-M   'P 1'
#
loop_
_entity.id
_entity.type
_entity.pdbx_description
1 polymer ?
#
loop_
_entity_poly.entity_id
_entity_poly.type
_entity_poly.pdbx_seq_one_letter_code
_entity_poly.pdbx_strand_id
1 'polypeptide(L)'
;MPNKYLPALLAALIFCGCTAANQPNKNTCSQKLHKAENRDDLIKQMYQTGFLDECLYQYTPEQLTAIWQIPVIFQKDDSDNAGDDAPFGLYVVHQPLNEYQRPMFYIRMNQTAMNQVGSIFPEGYFPDVLPKPDFIEQYADNFAPSTFRPRIHPTVYRDKPGDQIQHGTKYFWVNGYRIISTGIYPHGAIISFNFYKDGRIYTPSELRNKYRFFK
;
A
#
# COMPACT_ATOMS: atom_id res chain seq x y z
N MET A 1 67.31 7.79 -1.00
CA MET A 1 67.61 9.14 -0.49
C MET A 1 66.52 10.09 -1.00
N PRO A 2 65.91 10.91 -0.13
CA PRO A 2 64.73 11.71 -0.42
C PRO A 2 65.09 13.14 -0.86
N ASN A 3 64.23 13.78 -1.66
CA ASN A 3 64.14 15.24 -1.80
C ASN A 3 62.72 15.56 -2.30
N LYS A 4 61.73 15.82 -1.45
CA LYS A 4 61.37 17.12 -0.84
C LYS A 4 61.45 18.28 -1.84
N TYR A 5 60.31 18.64 -2.44
CA TYR A 5 59.81 20.03 -2.59
C TYR A 5 58.33 19.97 -3.08
N LEU A 6 57.40 20.10 -2.13
CA LEU A 6 56.13 20.81 -2.35
C LEU A 6 56.45 22.33 -2.24
N PRO A 7 55.72 23.28 -2.87
CA PRO A 7 54.26 23.40 -2.71
C PRO A 7 53.44 23.95 -3.91
N ALA A 8 52.11 23.73 -3.80
CA ALA A 8 50.98 24.57 -4.24
C ALA A 8 50.74 24.89 -5.74
N LEU A 9 49.62 24.36 -6.27
CA LEU A 9 48.48 25.09 -6.87
C LEU A 9 47.52 24.05 -7.50
N LEU A 10 46.38 23.75 -6.86
CA LEU A 10 45.05 24.28 -7.14
C LEU A 10 44.42 23.79 -8.47
N ALA A 11 43.28 23.11 -8.30
CA ALA A 11 42.16 22.94 -9.24
C ALA A 11 42.29 21.94 -10.41
N ALA A 12 41.50 20.86 -10.35
CA ALA A 12 40.38 20.66 -11.30
C ALA A 12 39.51 19.44 -10.90
N LEU A 13 38.40 19.76 -10.23
CA LEU A 13 37.04 19.23 -10.43
C LEU A 13 36.79 17.71 -10.40
N ILE A 14 36.41 17.28 -9.19
CA ILE A 14 35.28 16.38 -8.96
C ILE A 14 34.04 16.92 -9.68
N PHE A 15 33.43 16.14 -10.58
CA PHE A 15 31.97 16.10 -10.80
C PHE A 15 31.63 14.87 -11.66
N CYS A 16 31.75 13.67 -11.07
CA CYS A 16 30.89 12.56 -11.51
C CYS A 16 29.49 12.87 -10.94
N GLY A 17 28.72 13.63 -11.70
CA GLY A 17 27.31 13.89 -11.45
C GLY A 17 26.46 12.63 -11.66
N CYS A 18 26.65 11.61 -10.82
CA CYS A 18 25.56 10.71 -10.49
C CYS A 18 24.82 11.38 -9.33
N THR A 19 23.80 12.18 -9.65
CA THR A 19 22.95 12.81 -8.64
C THR A 19 22.30 11.72 -7.79
N ALA A 20 22.84 11.48 -6.59
CA ALA A 20 22.13 10.88 -5.46
C ALA A 20 21.06 11.86 -4.92
N ALA A 21 20.26 12.44 -5.81
CA ALA A 21 19.16 13.32 -5.48
C ALA A 21 17.87 12.50 -5.54
N ASN A 22 17.08 12.59 -4.45
CA ASN A 22 15.73 12.05 -4.27
C ASN A 22 15.58 10.61 -3.74
N GLN A 23 16.45 10.17 -2.82
CA GLN A 23 15.99 9.23 -1.79
C GLN A 23 15.38 10.06 -0.65
N PRO A 24 14.13 9.82 -0.23
CA PRO A 24 13.56 10.51 0.92
C PRO A 24 14.47 10.33 2.15
N ASN A 25 14.72 11.38 2.93
CA ASN A 25 15.51 11.24 4.15
C ASN A 25 14.60 10.67 5.26
N LYS A 26 15.01 9.59 5.92
CA LYS A 26 14.25 8.96 7.01
C LYS A 26 13.82 9.95 8.11
N ASN A 27 14.63 10.98 8.39
CA ASN A 27 14.30 12.04 9.34
C ASN A 27 13.12 12.93 8.88
N THR A 28 12.98 13.16 7.57
CA THR A 28 11.81 13.88 7.01
C THR A 28 10.57 12.98 6.93
N CYS A 29 10.77 11.68 6.77
CA CYS A 29 9.69 10.71 6.76
C CYS A 29 9.08 10.49 8.14
N SER A 30 9.88 10.53 9.21
CA SER A 30 9.40 10.30 10.58
C SER A 30 8.45 11.38 11.08
N GLN A 31 8.53 12.59 10.52
CA GLN A 31 7.63 13.69 10.87
C GLN A 31 6.22 13.53 10.28
N LYS A 32 6.03 12.61 9.33
CA LYS A 32 4.77 12.39 8.60
C LYS A 32 3.98 11.18 9.11
N LEU A 33 4.59 10.38 9.97
CA LEU A 33 3.96 9.19 10.56
C LEU A 33 3.71 9.44 12.04
N HIS A 34 2.51 9.09 12.50
CA HIS A 34 2.06 9.28 13.87
C HIS A 34 1.11 8.16 14.26
N LYS A 35 0.74 8.05 15.54
CA LYS A 35 -0.25 7.08 16.01
C LYS A 35 -1.51 7.15 15.14
N ALA A 36 -1.96 6.03 14.61
CA ALA A 36 -3.16 6.01 13.80
C ALA A 36 -4.40 6.11 14.69
N GLU A 37 -5.19 7.18 14.52
CA GLU A 37 -6.36 7.46 15.37
C GLU A 37 -7.61 6.69 14.93
N ASN A 38 -7.70 6.36 13.65
CA ASN A 38 -8.80 5.60 13.06
C ASN A 38 -8.39 5.05 11.67
N ARG A 39 -9.32 4.33 11.01
CA ARG A 39 -9.16 3.81 9.64
C ARG A 39 -8.68 4.88 8.65
N ASP A 40 -9.38 6.02 8.60
CA ASP A 40 -9.14 7.03 7.57
C ASP A 40 -7.79 7.72 7.78
N ASP A 41 -7.37 7.91 9.03
CA ASP A 41 -6.04 8.40 9.35
C ASP A 41 -4.95 7.40 8.95
N LEU A 42 -5.11 6.10 9.22
CA LEU A 42 -4.18 5.07 8.72
C LEU A 42 -4.07 5.09 7.19
N ILE A 43 -5.20 5.13 6.48
CA ILE A 43 -5.23 5.19 5.01
C ILE A 43 -4.54 6.46 4.51
N LYS A 44 -4.82 7.62 5.13
CA LYS A 44 -4.18 8.89 4.82
C LYS A 44 -2.66 8.80 4.99
N GLN A 45 -2.19 8.28 6.12
CA GLN A 45 -0.76 8.12 6.38
C GLN A 45 -0.10 7.22 5.33
N MET A 46 -0.70 6.07 4.99
CA MET A 46 -0.16 5.17 3.96
C MET A 46 -0.23 5.76 2.55
N TYR A 47 -1.29 6.50 2.21
CA TYR A 47 -1.41 7.22 0.94
C TYR A 47 -0.32 8.29 0.80
N GLN A 48 -0.15 9.15 1.79
CA GLN A 48 0.84 10.23 1.72
C GLN A 48 2.27 9.68 1.75
N THR A 49 2.56 8.75 2.66
CA THR A 49 3.93 8.31 2.89
C THR A 49 4.35 7.11 2.03
N GLY A 50 3.44 6.23 1.65
CA GLY A 50 3.73 5.10 0.77
C GLY A 50 3.54 5.43 -0.70
N PHE A 51 2.41 6.04 -1.05
CA PHE A 51 2.04 6.25 -2.43
C PHE A 51 2.56 7.57 -3.04
N LEU A 52 2.64 8.67 -2.28
CA LEU A 52 3.16 9.94 -2.80
C LEU A 52 4.66 10.13 -2.59
N ASP A 53 5.20 9.75 -1.43
CA ASP A 53 6.54 10.17 -1.00
C ASP A 53 7.57 9.03 -0.76
N GLU A 54 7.20 7.76 -0.97
CA GLU A 54 8.01 6.53 -0.73
C GLU A 54 8.56 6.30 0.69
N CYS A 55 8.32 7.22 1.62
CA CYS A 55 8.72 7.17 3.02
C CYS A 55 8.34 5.87 3.75
N LEU A 56 7.16 5.31 3.46
CA LEU A 56 6.65 4.10 4.11
C LEU A 56 7.66 2.94 4.05
N TYR A 57 8.36 2.82 2.92
CA TYR A 57 9.25 1.69 2.63
C TYR A 57 10.64 1.78 3.29
N GLN A 58 10.86 2.77 4.17
CA GLN A 58 12.11 2.94 4.94
C GLN A 58 12.02 2.40 6.37
N TYR A 59 10.86 1.89 6.76
CA TYR A 59 10.56 1.40 8.10
C TYR A 59 10.36 -0.10 8.09
N THR A 60 10.81 -0.75 9.16
CA THR A 60 10.49 -2.16 9.40
C THR A 60 9.07 -2.28 9.95
N PRO A 61 8.44 -3.47 9.86
CA PRO A 61 7.14 -3.70 10.47
C PRO A 61 7.10 -3.36 11.97
N GLU A 62 8.17 -3.64 12.72
CA GLU A 62 8.26 -3.34 14.16
C GLU A 62 8.26 -1.82 14.40
N GLN A 63 8.99 -1.06 13.57
CA GLN A 63 9.01 0.41 13.65
C GLN A 63 7.63 1.00 13.34
N LEU A 64 6.96 0.51 12.29
CA LEU A 64 5.61 0.96 11.94
C LEU A 64 4.59 0.57 13.00
N THR A 65 4.71 -0.62 13.60
CA THR A 65 3.86 -1.06 14.72
C THR A 65 4.01 -0.11 15.91
N ALA A 66 5.23 0.27 16.26
CA ALA A 66 5.49 1.20 17.35
C ALA A 66 4.94 2.62 17.07
N ILE A 67 5.05 3.10 15.82
CA ILE A 67 4.55 4.43 15.44
C ILE A 67 3.03 4.46 15.39
N TRP A 68 2.42 3.54 14.63
CA TRP A 68 0.98 3.53 14.40
C TRP A 68 0.18 2.98 15.58
N GLN A 69 0.81 2.19 16.46
CA GLN A 69 0.14 1.40 17.49
C GLN A 69 -0.92 0.45 16.88
N ILE A 70 -0.61 -0.06 15.70
CA ILE A 70 -1.41 -1.02 14.95
C ILE A 70 -0.48 -2.18 14.58
N PRO A 71 -0.94 -3.44 14.69
CA PRO A 71 -0.12 -4.58 14.28
C PRO A 71 0.32 -4.44 12.82
N VAL A 72 1.64 -4.43 12.59
CA VAL A 72 2.24 -4.56 11.25
C VAL A 72 3.01 -5.86 11.22
N ILE A 73 2.50 -6.83 10.46
CA ILE A 73 3.04 -8.21 10.45
C ILE A 73 3.64 -8.57 9.10
N PHE A 74 4.48 -9.60 9.03
CA PHE A 74 4.91 -10.13 7.73
C PHE A 74 3.82 -11.00 7.11
N GLN A 75 3.75 -11.04 5.77
CA GLN A 75 2.79 -11.89 5.05
C GLN A 75 2.84 -13.37 5.46
N LYS A 76 4.02 -13.90 5.76
CA LYS A 76 4.16 -15.30 6.22
C LYS A 76 3.43 -15.59 7.54
N ASP A 77 3.15 -14.55 8.32
CA ASP A 77 2.49 -14.61 9.63
C ASP A 77 1.00 -14.22 9.52
N ASP A 78 0.53 -13.91 8.30
CA ASP A 78 -0.86 -13.60 7.99
C ASP A 78 -1.72 -14.87 8.15
N SER A 79 -2.67 -14.81 9.08
CA SER A 79 -3.52 -15.94 9.48
C SER A 79 -4.91 -15.43 9.88
N ASP A 80 -5.84 -16.34 10.14
CA ASP A 80 -7.21 -15.98 10.52
C ASP A 80 -7.28 -15.17 11.84
N ASN A 81 -6.30 -15.33 12.74
CA ASN A 81 -6.23 -14.63 14.03
C ASN A 81 -5.28 -13.41 13.99
N ALA A 82 -4.79 -13.05 12.80
CA ALA A 82 -3.89 -11.91 12.65
C ALA A 82 -4.61 -10.59 12.98
N GLY A 83 -3.99 -9.79 13.84
CA GLY A 83 -4.50 -8.47 14.22
C GLY A 83 -5.76 -8.52 15.09
N ASP A 84 -5.99 -9.61 15.83
CA ASP A 84 -7.10 -9.70 16.80
C ASP A 84 -7.04 -8.61 17.89
N ASP A 85 -5.84 -8.10 18.19
CA ASP A 85 -5.57 -7.01 19.12
C ASP A 85 -5.63 -5.61 18.47
N ALA A 86 -5.99 -5.52 17.18
CA ALA A 86 -6.01 -4.25 16.47
C ALA A 86 -7.08 -3.26 16.97
N PRO A 87 -6.74 -1.99 17.24
CA PRO A 87 -7.59 -1.01 17.94
C PRO A 87 -8.89 -0.63 17.22
N PHE A 88 -9.02 -0.92 15.93
CA PHE A 88 -10.25 -0.71 15.14
C PHE A 88 -10.43 -1.82 14.10
N GLY A 89 -9.98 -3.03 14.43
CA GLY A 89 -10.19 -4.20 13.59
C GLY A 89 -9.39 -4.23 12.28
N LEU A 90 -8.40 -3.34 12.14
CA LEU A 90 -7.52 -3.28 10.97
C LEU A 90 -6.06 -3.48 11.38
N TYR A 91 -5.34 -4.29 10.61
CA TYR A 91 -3.90 -4.45 10.73
C TYR A 91 -3.25 -4.24 9.37
N VAL A 92 -1.93 -4.05 9.38
CA VAL A 92 -1.15 -3.89 8.16
C VAL A 92 -0.30 -5.14 7.95
N VAL A 93 -0.25 -5.62 6.72
CA VAL A 93 0.65 -6.69 6.35
C VAL A 93 1.73 -6.12 5.46
N HIS A 94 2.96 -6.44 5.81
CA HIS A 94 4.14 -6.20 5.03
C HIS A 94 4.49 -7.48 4.28
N GLN A 95 4.43 -7.42 2.95
CA GLN A 95 4.94 -8.46 2.09
C GLN A 95 6.31 -8.02 1.56
N PRO A 96 7.40 -8.51 2.16
CA PRO A 96 8.70 -8.43 1.53
C PRO A 96 8.64 -9.36 0.32
N LEU A 97 8.50 -8.80 -0.87
CA LEU A 97 8.74 -9.58 -2.07
C LEU A 97 10.26 -9.87 -2.15
N ASN A 98 10.67 -10.88 -2.93
CA ASN A 98 12.08 -11.28 -3.03
C ASN A 98 12.99 -10.13 -3.50
N GLU A 99 14.32 -10.29 -3.48
CA GLU A 99 15.30 -9.23 -3.79
C GLU A 99 15.09 -8.48 -5.13
N TYR A 100 14.30 -9.04 -6.05
CA TYR A 100 13.95 -8.46 -7.35
C TYR A 100 12.62 -7.69 -7.36
N GLN A 101 11.83 -7.81 -6.30
CA GLN A 101 10.48 -7.28 -6.22
C GLN A 101 10.37 -6.32 -5.02
N ARG A 102 9.82 -5.14 -5.27
CA ARG A 102 9.75 -4.08 -4.27
C ARG A 102 8.68 -4.39 -3.21
N PRO A 103 8.89 -3.98 -1.93
CA PRO A 103 7.95 -4.30 -0.85
C PRO A 103 6.53 -3.79 -1.12
N MET A 104 5.56 -4.52 -0.59
CA MET A 104 4.14 -4.18 -0.60
C MET A 104 3.63 -4.07 0.84
N PHE A 105 2.73 -3.13 1.07
CA PHE A 105 1.94 -3.08 2.30
C PHE A 105 0.46 -3.21 1.96
N TYR A 106 -0.32 -3.91 2.76
CA TYR A 106 -1.77 -3.93 2.61
C TYR A 106 -2.47 -3.81 3.96
N ILE A 107 -3.45 -2.92 4.02
CA ILE A 107 -4.38 -2.82 5.15
C ILE A 107 -5.36 -3.98 5.01
N ARG A 108 -5.60 -4.72 6.09
CA ARG A 108 -6.59 -5.81 6.14
C ARG A 108 -7.49 -5.67 7.35
N MET A 109 -8.70 -6.21 7.22
CA MET A 109 -9.56 -6.45 8.36
C MET A 109 -9.13 -7.72 9.10
N ASN A 110 -9.14 -7.68 10.43
CA ASN A 110 -9.12 -8.89 11.24
C ASN A 110 -10.44 -9.66 11.09
N GLN A 111 -10.47 -10.92 11.53
CA GLN A 111 -11.62 -11.79 11.31
C GLN A 111 -12.88 -11.26 12.01
N THR A 112 -12.73 -10.66 13.20
CA THR A 112 -13.85 -10.08 13.95
C THR A 112 -14.50 -8.94 13.16
N ALA A 113 -13.72 -7.97 12.69
CA ALA A 113 -14.24 -6.85 11.91
C ALA A 113 -14.82 -7.31 10.56
N MET A 114 -14.19 -8.29 9.92
CA MET A 114 -14.72 -8.90 8.70
C MET A 114 -16.10 -9.53 8.93
N ASN A 115 -16.30 -10.23 10.05
CA ASN A 115 -17.58 -10.87 10.37
C ASN A 115 -18.66 -9.85 10.78
N GLN A 116 -18.29 -8.75 11.42
CA GLN A 116 -19.23 -7.76 11.96
C GLN A 116 -19.62 -6.68 10.95
N VAL A 117 -18.66 -6.21 10.16
CA VAL A 117 -18.80 -5.02 9.30
C VAL A 117 -18.61 -5.36 7.82
N GLY A 118 -17.81 -6.39 7.52
CA GLY A 118 -17.70 -6.95 6.18
C GLY A 118 -16.87 -6.15 5.18
N SER A 119 -16.63 -4.86 5.41
CA SER A 119 -15.88 -3.95 4.54
C SER A 119 -14.99 -3.02 5.35
N ILE A 120 -13.83 -2.64 4.81
CA ILE A 120 -13.01 -1.53 5.30
C ILE A 120 -13.83 -0.23 5.23
N PHE A 121 -14.71 -0.09 4.24
CA PHE A 121 -15.55 1.09 4.02
C PHE A 121 -17.04 0.73 4.09
N PRO A 122 -17.59 0.45 5.29
CA PRO A 122 -19.00 0.10 5.43
C PRO A 122 -19.96 1.26 5.12
N GLU A 123 -19.46 2.49 5.10
CA GLU A 123 -20.25 3.67 4.74
C GLU A 123 -20.40 3.87 3.23
N GLY A 124 -19.73 3.06 2.40
CA GLY A 124 -19.88 3.08 0.95
C GLY A 124 -19.12 4.20 0.23
N TYR A 125 -18.18 4.87 0.89
CA TYR A 125 -17.33 5.91 0.29
C TYR A 125 -15.87 5.81 0.73
N PHE A 126 -14.98 6.35 -0.11
CA PHE A 126 -13.56 6.51 0.21
C PHE A 126 -13.33 7.79 1.03
N PRO A 127 -12.32 7.83 1.91
CA PRO A 127 -11.95 9.06 2.61
C PRO A 127 -11.51 10.14 1.62
N ASP A 128 -11.84 11.41 1.91
CA ASP A 128 -11.59 12.58 1.05
C ASP A 128 -10.11 12.80 0.68
N VAL A 129 -9.19 12.18 1.42
CA VAL A 129 -7.75 12.20 1.10
C VAL A 129 -7.45 11.48 -0.21
N LEU A 130 -8.26 10.49 -0.58
CA LEU A 130 -8.08 9.74 -1.82
C LEU A 130 -8.76 10.51 -2.97
N PRO A 131 -8.03 10.76 -4.08
CA PRO A 131 -8.66 11.31 -5.27
C PRO A 131 -9.60 10.27 -5.89
N LYS A 132 -10.31 10.65 -6.96
CA LYS A 132 -11.06 9.68 -7.74
C LYS A 132 -10.13 8.57 -8.27
N PRO A 133 -10.56 7.29 -8.26
CA PRO A 133 -9.79 6.20 -8.86
C PRO A 133 -9.46 6.48 -10.32
N ASP A 134 -8.25 6.09 -10.74
CA ASP A 134 -7.80 6.17 -12.13
C ASP A 134 -8.45 5.11 -13.02
N PHE A 135 -8.87 4.00 -12.41
CA PHE A 135 -9.55 2.89 -13.07
C PHE A 135 -10.45 2.14 -12.10
N ILE A 136 -11.55 1.64 -12.65
CA ILE A 136 -12.57 0.87 -11.95
C ILE A 136 -12.78 -0.40 -12.76
N GLU A 137 -12.56 -1.55 -12.12
CA GLU A 137 -12.73 -2.87 -12.73
C GLU A 137 -13.90 -3.57 -12.05
N GLN A 138 -15.00 -3.74 -12.78
CA GLN A 138 -16.16 -4.49 -12.30
C GLN A 138 -15.98 -5.98 -12.61
N TYR A 139 -15.96 -6.82 -11.58
CA TYR A 139 -16.02 -8.26 -11.76
C TYR A 139 -17.50 -8.63 -11.93
N ALA A 140 -17.86 -9.12 -13.11
CA ALA A 140 -19.17 -9.74 -13.30
C ALA A 140 -19.33 -10.89 -12.28
N ASP A 141 -20.54 -11.10 -11.76
CA ASP A 141 -20.91 -12.16 -10.80
C ASP A 141 -20.52 -13.59 -11.24
N ASN A 142 -20.02 -13.75 -12.47
CA ASN A 142 -19.46 -14.96 -13.03
C ASN A 142 -18.00 -15.18 -12.59
N PHE A 143 -17.72 -15.14 -11.28
CA PHE A 143 -16.53 -15.80 -10.76
C PHE A 143 -16.72 -17.30 -11.01
N ALA A 144 -16.32 -17.76 -12.20
CA ALA A 144 -16.28 -19.17 -12.53
C ALA A 144 -15.56 -19.89 -11.38
N PRO A 145 -16.05 -21.07 -10.94
CA PRO A 145 -15.41 -21.82 -9.87
C PRO A 145 -14.05 -22.27 -10.39
N SER A 146 -13.04 -21.42 -10.24
CA SER A 146 -11.67 -21.87 -10.31
C SER A 146 -11.57 -22.97 -9.27
N THR A 147 -10.82 -24.03 -9.55
CA THR A 147 -10.58 -25.15 -8.63
C THR A 147 -10.02 -24.72 -7.27
N PHE A 148 -9.65 -23.45 -7.13
CA PHE A 148 -9.54 -22.74 -5.86
C PHE A 148 -10.94 -22.40 -5.33
N ARG A 149 -11.42 -23.14 -4.33
CA ARG A 149 -12.51 -22.66 -3.46
C ARG A 149 -11.86 -21.69 -2.46
N PRO A 150 -11.80 -20.36 -2.70
CA PRO A 150 -11.47 -19.46 -1.61
C PRO A 150 -12.47 -19.76 -0.49
N ARG A 151 -12.04 -19.71 0.78
CA ARG A 151 -13.00 -19.78 1.89
C ARG A 151 -14.07 -18.74 1.60
N ILE A 152 -15.29 -19.21 1.33
CA ILE A 152 -16.42 -18.32 1.10
C ILE A 152 -16.77 -17.78 2.48
N HIS A 153 -16.18 -16.64 2.82
CA HIS A 153 -16.62 -15.84 3.95
C HIS A 153 -17.80 -15.02 3.42
N PRO A 154 -19.05 -15.35 3.78
CA PRO A 154 -20.16 -14.45 3.46
C PRO A 154 -19.86 -13.11 4.13
N THR A 155 -19.65 -12.07 3.32
CA THR A 155 -19.57 -10.71 3.86
C THR A 155 -20.96 -10.24 4.24
N VAL A 156 -21.06 -9.57 5.38
CA VAL A 156 -22.30 -8.92 5.84
C VAL A 156 -22.55 -7.58 5.13
N TYR A 157 -21.56 -7.06 4.41
CA TYR A 157 -21.68 -5.80 3.69
C TYR A 157 -22.67 -5.92 2.52
N ARG A 158 -23.51 -4.90 2.36
CA ARG A 158 -24.38 -4.69 1.20
C ARG A 158 -24.29 -3.22 0.79
N ASP A 159 -24.08 -2.98 -0.49
CA ASP A 159 -24.09 -1.65 -1.07
C ASP A 159 -25.50 -1.05 -1.01
N LYS A 160 -25.56 0.27 -0.89
CA LYS A 160 -26.79 1.05 -0.83
C LYS A 160 -26.93 1.92 -2.07
N PRO A 161 -28.16 2.31 -2.46
CA PRO A 161 -28.36 3.27 -3.54
C PRO A 161 -27.58 4.56 -3.27
N GLY A 162 -26.66 4.92 -4.18
CA GLY A 162 -25.83 6.12 -4.08
C GLY A 162 -24.43 5.90 -3.52
N ASP A 163 -24.06 4.68 -3.10
CA ASP A 163 -22.71 4.36 -2.66
C ASP A 163 -21.69 4.57 -3.81
N GLN A 164 -20.53 5.13 -3.47
CA GLN A 164 -19.39 5.21 -4.39
C GLN A 164 -18.73 3.85 -4.54
N ILE A 165 -18.77 3.04 -3.49
CA ILE A 165 -18.20 1.70 -3.43
C ILE A 165 -19.29 0.70 -3.78
N GLN A 166 -19.17 0.15 -4.99
CA GLN A 166 -20.05 -0.86 -5.52
C GLN A 166 -19.54 -2.27 -5.25
N HIS A 167 -20.48 -3.20 -5.05
CA HIS A 167 -20.20 -4.63 -4.92
C HIS A 167 -19.38 -5.13 -6.12
N GLY A 168 -18.39 -5.97 -5.86
CA GLY A 168 -17.68 -6.74 -6.90
C GLY A 168 -16.74 -5.87 -7.73
N THR A 169 -16.41 -4.69 -7.24
CA THR A 169 -15.66 -3.69 -8.00
C THR A 169 -14.30 -3.48 -7.36
N LYS A 170 -13.24 -3.53 -8.18
CA LYS A 170 -11.88 -3.12 -7.79
C LYS A 170 -11.60 -1.70 -8.25
N TYR A 171 -10.91 -0.96 -7.40
CA TYR A 171 -10.53 0.43 -7.63
C TYR A 171 -9.01 0.54 -7.62
N PHE A 172 -8.50 1.37 -8.53
CA PHE A 172 -7.06 1.54 -8.73
C PHE A 172 -6.67 3.01 -8.72
N TRP A 173 -5.55 3.32 -8.08
CA TRP A 173 -4.87 4.61 -8.18
C TRP A 173 -3.43 4.40 -8.62
N VAL A 174 -2.95 5.30 -9.48
CA VAL A 174 -1.67 5.17 -10.15
C VAL A 174 -0.84 6.45 -10.03
N ASN A 175 0.40 6.32 -9.54
CA ASN A 175 1.34 7.43 -9.47
C ASN A 175 2.76 6.97 -9.82
N GLY A 176 3.13 7.13 -11.09
CA GLY A 176 4.31 6.45 -11.62
C GLY A 176 4.18 4.94 -11.37
N TYR A 177 5.26 4.27 -10.99
CA TYR A 177 5.24 2.82 -10.73
C TYR A 177 4.47 2.40 -9.48
N ARG A 178 4.05 3.36 -8.64
CA ARG A 178 3.31 3.08 -7.41
C ARG A 178 1.84 2.92 -7.72
N ILE A 179 1.24 1.90 -7.11
CA ILE A 179 -0.16 1.52 -7.34
C ILE A 179 -0.83 1.37 -5.99
N ILE A 180 -2.09 1.79 -5.93
CA ILE A 180 -3.03 1.34 -4.92
C ILE A 180 -4.08 0.47 -5.59
N SER A 181 -4.39 -0.68 -5.01
CA SER A 181 -5.53 -1.49 -5.44
C SER A 181 -6.36 -1.96 -4.26
N THR A 182 -7.66 -2.06 -4.45
CA THR A 182 -8.55 -2.71 -3.47
C THR A 182 -8.56 -4.22 -3.68
N GLY A 183 -8.39 -4.98 -2.61
CA GLY A 183 -8.74 -6.41 -2.59
C GLY A 183 -10.22 -6.59 -2.30
N ILE A 184 -10.84 -7.55 -3.00
CA ILE A 184 -12.25 -7.92 -2.86
C ILE A 184 -12.36 -9.41 -2.53
N TYR A 185 -13.31 -9.81 -1.69
CA TYR A 185 -13.77 -11.20 -1.56
C TYR A 185 -14.98 -11.43 -2.50
N PRO A 186 -15.35 -12.69 -2.84
CA PRO A 186 -16.61 -13.00 -3.49
C PRO A 186 -17.74 -12.35 -2.68
N HIS A 187 -18.66 -11.68 -3.37
CA HIS A 187 -19.72 -10.85 -2.78
C HIS A 187 -19.32 -9.44 -2.30
N GLY A 188 -18.15 -8.93 -2.72
CA GLY A 188 -18.07 -7.53 -3.16
C GLY A 188 -17.68 -6.45 -2.15
N ALA A 189 -17.27 -6.80 -0.95
CA ALA A 189 -16.74 -5.82 0.00
C ALA A 189 -15.23 -5.59 -0.18
N ILE A 190 -14.77 -4.35 0.08
CA ILE A 190 -13.34 -4.03 0.12
C ILE A 190 -12.77 -4.56 1.44
N ILE A 191 -11.99 -5.62 1.35
CA ILE A 191 -11.40 -6.33 2.51
C ILE A 191 -9.91 -6.08 2.66
N SER A 192 -9.26 -5.57 1.62
CA SER A 192 -7.90 -5.08 1.70
C SER A 192 -7.69 -3.82 0.87
N PHE A 193 -6.72 -3.01 1.29
CA PHE A 193 -6.26 -1.83 0.58
C PHE A 193 -4.75 -1.93 0.40
N ASN A 194 -4.32 -2.23 -0.82
CA ASN A 194 -2.96 -2.67 -1.14
C ASN A 194 -2.15 -1.52 -1.73
N PHE A 195 -0.94 -1.30 -1.21
CA PHE A 195 0.02 -0.27 -1.60
C PHE A 195 1.30 -0.90 -2.16
N TYR A 196 1.48 -0.78 -3.47
CA TYR A 196 2.63 -1.32 -4.18
C TYR A 196 3.67 -0.24 -4.41
N LYS A 197 4.92 -0.48 -3.99
CA LYS A 197 6.05 0.39 -4.35
C LYS A 197 6.34 0.34 -5.85
N ASP A 198 6.15 -0.84 -6.45
CA ASP A 198 6.19 -1.09 -7.88
C ASP A 198 5.07 -2.09 -8.22
N GLY A 199 3.94 -1.56 -8.67
CA GLY A 199 2.73 -2.34 -8.92
C GLY A 199 2.54 -2.76 -10.37
N ARG A 200 3.57 -2.67 -11.22
CA ARG A 200 3.44 -2.90 -12.67
C ARG A 200 2.79 -4.23 -13.03
N ILE A 201 3.14 -5.29 -12.32
CA ILE A 201 2.59 -6.65 -12.54
C ILE A 201 1.14 -6.78 -12.06
N TYR A 202 0.71 -5.93 -11.14
CA TYR A 202 -0.64 -5.90 -10.57
C TYR A 202 -1.54 -4.84 -11.23
N THR A 203 -1.01 -4.12 -12.20
CA THR A 203 -1.73 -3.06 -12.92
C THR A 203 -2.53 -3.67 -14.08
N PRO A 204 -3.84 -3.35 -14.21
CA PRO A 204 -4.64 -3.70 -15.38
C PRO A 204 -3.99 -3.27 -16.69
N SER A 205 -4.21 -4.03 -17.76
CA SER A 205 -3.55 -3.81 -19.05
C SER A 205 -3.82 -2.41 -19.64
N GLU A 206 -5.02 -1.90 -19.39
CA GLU A 206 -5.55 -0.61 -19.75
C GLU A 206 -4.73 0.51 -19.13
N LEU A 207 -4.36 0.36 -17.86
CA LEU A 207 -3.53 1.30 -17.13
C LEU A 207 -2.05 1.17 -17.52
N ARG A 208 -1.56 -0.03 -17.83
CA ARG A 208 -0.17 -0.22 -18.30
C ARG A 208 0.13 0.60 -19.56
N ASN A 209 -0.84 0.67 -20.47
CA ASN A 209 -0.72 1.45 -21.70
C ASN A 209 -0.80 2.96 -21.44
N LYS A 210 -1.72 3.39 -20.57
CA LYS A 210 -1.91 4.81 -20.21
C LYS A 210 -0.66 5.40 -19.55
N TYR A 211 -0.04 4.69 -18.61
CA TYR A 211 1.10 5.19 -17.83
C TYR A 211 2.47 4.73 -18.36
N ARG A 212 2.51 3.99 -19.48
CA ARG A 212 3.73 3.61 -20.21
C ARG A 212 4.80 2.92 -19.36
N PHE A 213 4.40 2.02 -18.47
CA PHE A 213 5.30 1.35 -17.53
C PHE A 213 6.44 0.51 -18.12
N PHE A 214 6.36 0.20 -19.41
CA PHE A 214 7.24 -0.75 -20.12
C PHE A 214 7.84 -0.16 -21.41
N LYS A 215 7.90 1.17 -21.54
CA LYS A 215 8.58 1.83 -22.66
C LYS A 215 9.97 2.29 -22.28
#